data_AF-X7F7B0-F1
#
_entry.id   AF-X7F7B0-F1
#
_cell.length_a   1.000
_cell.length_b   1.000
_cell.length_c   1.000
_cell.angle_alpha   90.00
_cell.angle_beta   90.00
_cell.angle_gamma   90.00
#
_symmetry.space_group_name_H-M   'P 1'
#
loop_
_entity.id
_entity.type
_entity.pdbx_description
1 polymer ?
#
loop_
_entity_poly.entity_id
_entity_poly.type
_entity_poly.pdbx_seq_one_letter_code
_entity_poly.pdbx_strand_id
1 'polypeptide(L)'
;MILRLLAALPVLLAAWIAILALVLRAGGGAPAVFVPFPPEGLVARLGQGVAVTGASPLSLTLRADGPDLVARTYAAGAWLVLPAGLEACIPAALRKDGPG
;
A
#
# COMPACT_ATOMS: atom_id res chain seq x y z
N MET A 1 -8.43 0.61 -34.65
CA MET A 1 -8.15 -0.43 -33.62
C MET A 1 -7.19 0.06 -32.53
N ILE A 2 -6.11 0.77 -32.88
CA ILE A 2 -5.09 1.30 -31.94
C ILE A 2 -5.66 2.25 -30.86
N LEU A 3 -6.58 3.16 -31.23
CA LEU A 3 -7.19 4.13 -30.31
C LEU A 3 -8.04 3.48 -29.21
N ARG A 4 -8.67 2.33 -29.50
CA ARG A 4 -9.41 1.54 -28.50
C ARG A 4 -8.46 0.88 -27.50
N LEU A 5 -7.32 0.37 -27.97
CA LEU A 5 -6.30 -0.23 -27.11
C LEU A 5 -5.61 0.82 -26.22
N LEU A 6 -5.35 2.01 -26.77
CA LEU A 6 -4.82 3.16 -26.03
C LEU A 6 -5.72 3.59 -24.86
N ALA A 7 -7.04 3.42 -24.97
CA ALA A 7 -7.98 3.70 -23.89
C ALA A 7 -8.23 2.48 -22.99
N ALA A 8 -8.29 1.27 -23.55
CA ALA A 8 -8.58 0.05 -22.80
C ALA A 8 -7.45 -0.29 -21.80
N LEU A 9 -6.20 -0.06 -22.18
CA LEU A 9 -5.05 -0.36 -21.32
C LEU A 9 -5.03 0.44 -20.01
N PRO A 10 -5.14 1.80 -20.01
CA PRO A 10 -5.20 2.56 -18.77
C PRO A 10 -6.48 2.28 -17.98
N VAL A 11 -7.61 2.01 -18.63
CA VAL A 11 -8.85 1.64 -17.93
C VAL A 11 -8.69 0.31 -17.21
N LEU A 12 -8.10 -0.69 -17.85
CA LEU A 12 -7.82 -1.99 -17.24
C LEU A 12 -6.85 -1.83 -16.06
N LEU A 13 -5.79 -1.05 -16.24
CA LEU A 13 -4.81 -0.76 -15.19
C LEU A 13 -5.47 -0.08 -13.99
N ALA A 14 -6.31 0.93 -14.23
CA ALA A 14 -7.04 1.65 -13.19
C ALA A 14 -8.04 0.75 -12.46
N ALA A 15 -8.78 -0.08 -13.18
CA ALA A 15 -9.71 -1.05 -12.60
C ALA A 15 -8.97 -2.09 -11.74
N TRP A 16 -7.81 -2.57 -12.21
CA TRP A 16 -6.97 -3.49 -11.46
C TRP A 16 -6.43 -2.87 -10.17
N ILE A 17 -5.89 -1.65 -10.25
CA ILE A 17 -5.44 -0.87 -9.08
C ILE A 17 -6.59 -0.65 -8.08
N ALA A 18 -7.78 -0.31 -8.57
CA ALA A 18 -8.96 -0.10 -7.74
C ALA A 18 -9.35 -1.38 -7.00
N ILE A 19 -9.31 -2.53 -7.66
CA ILE A 19 -9.58 -3.84 -7.03
C ILE A 19 -8.55 -4.14 -5.94
N LEU A 20 -7.25 -3.94 -6.21
CA LEU A 20 -6.19 -4.15 -5.20
C LEU A 20 -6.39 -3.26 -3.96
N ALA A 21 -6.69 -1.98 -4.18
CA ALA A 21 -6.96 -1.05 -3.10
C ALA A 21 -8.22 -1.44 -2.31
N LEU A 22 -9.27 -1.93 -2.99
CA LEU A 22 -10.51 -2.38 -2.36
C LEU A 22 -10.28 -3.64 -1.51
N VAL A 23 -9.58 -4.64 -2.04
CA VAL A 23 -9.23 -5.87 -1.31
C VAL A 23 -8.41 -5.53 -0.08
N LEU A 24 -7.41 -4.65 -0.21
CA LEU A 24 -6.60 -4.21 0.91
C LEU A 24 -7.44 -3.48 1.98
N ARG A 25 -8.37 -2.61 1.54
CA ARG A 25 -9.23 -1.84 2.43
C ARG A 25 -10.29 -2.71 3.14
N ALA A 26 -10.79 -3.75 2.48
CA ALA A 26 -11.72 -4.71 3.07
C ALA A 26 -11.01 -5.76 3.94
N GLY A 27 -9.77 -6.12 3.60
CA GLY A 27 -8.99 -7.16 4.29
C GLY A 27 -8.18 -6.65 5.47
N GLY A 28 -7.68 -5.41 5.46
CA GLY A 28 -6.97 -4.74 6.57
C GLY A 28 -5.63 -5.36 7.01
N GLY A 29 -5.34 -6.62 6.65
CA GLY A 29 -4.23 -7.41 7.19
C GLY A 29 -2.91 -7.33 6.42
N ALA A 30 -2.63 -6.27 5.64
CA ALA A 30 -1.33 -6.18 4.99
C ALA A 30 -0.28 -5.57 5.94
N PRO A 31 0.83 -6.26 6.22
CA PRO A 31 1.87 -5.75 7.10
C PRO A 31 2.63 -4.57 6.50
N ALA A 32 2.57 -4.39 5.17
CA ALA A 32 3.14 -3.24 4.49
C ALA A 32 2.18 -2.66 3.42
N VAL A 33 2.36 -1.38 3.15
CA VAL A 33 1.57 -0.61 2.19
C VAL A 33 2.45 0.30 1.35
N PHE A 34 2.03 0.53 0.11
CA PHE A 34 2.68 1.39 -0.86
C PHE A 34 1.76 2.57 -1.17
N VAL A 35 2.29 3.77 -1.04
CA VAL A 35 1.59 5.02 -1.31
C VAL A 35 2.29 5.71 -2.48
N PRO A 36 1.71 5.65 -3.70
CA PRO A 36 2.18 6.47 -4.80
C PRO A 36 1.82 7.94 -4.51
N PHE A 37 2.70 8.87 -4.83
CA PHE A 37 2.54 10.31 -4.62
C PHE A 37 2.11 10.66 -3.18
N PRO A 38 2.98 10.43 -2.17
CA PRO A 38 2.67 10.80 -0.80
C PRO A 38 2.54 12.33 -0.67
N PRO A 39 1.54 12.86 0.06
CA PRO A 39 1.49 14.27 0.39
C PRO A 39 2.65 14.65 1.32
N GLU A 40 3.04 15.92 1.26
CA GLU A 40 4.05 16.47 2.16
C GLU A 40 3.62 16.31 3.61
N GLY A 41 4.52 15.79 4.46
CA GLY A 41 4.23 15.55 5.87
C GLY A 41 3.45 14.27 6.17
N LEU A 42 3.17 13.38 5.20
CA LEU A 42 2.54 12.09 5.45
C LEU A 42 3.29 11.30 6.55
N VAL A 43 4.62 11.19 6.43
CA VAL A 43 5.49 10.52 7.40
C VAL A 43 5.38 11.16 8.80
N ALA A 44 5.28 12.49 8.87
CA ALA A 44 5.14 13.20 10.14
C ALA A 44 3.78 12.93 10.81
N ARG A 45 2.73 12.61 10.04
CA ARG A 45 1.37 12.34 10.54
C ARG A 45 1.09 10.88 10.89
N LEU A 46 1.89 9.93 10.40
CA LEU A 46 1.72 8.50 10.67
C LEU A 46 1.97 8.10 12.13
N GLY A 47 2.64 8.95 12.91
CA GLY A 47 2.94 8.71 14.32
C GLY A 47 4.03 7.67 14.55
N GLN A 48 4.24 7.27 15.80
CA GLN A 48 5.22 6.25 16.16
C GLN A 48 4.70 4.83 15.88
N GLY A 49 5.60 3.91 15.51
CA GLY A 49 5.26 2.51 15.22
C GLY A 49 5.06 2.16 13.74
N VAL A 50 5.27 3.11 12.83
CA VAL A 50 5.31 2.86 11.38
C VAL A 50 6.74 3.01 10.88
N ALA A 51 7.29 1.95 10.30
CA ALA A 51 8.61 1.94 9.68
C ALA A 51 8.51 2.30 8.19
N VAL A 52 9.32 3.25 7.74
CA VAL A 52 9.49 3.54 6.32
C VAL A 52 10.50 2.55 5.75
N THR A 53 10.05 1.63 4.89
CA THR A 53 10.91 0.59 4.29
C THR A 53 11.41 0.98 2.90
N GLY A 54 10.78 1.96 2.27
CA GLY A 54 11.23 2.56 1.01
C GLY A 54 10.70 3.98 0.90
N ALA A 55 11.55 4.90 0.48
CA ALA A 55 11.17 6.28 0.22
C ALA A 55 11.73 6.71 -1.14
N SER A 56 10.89 7.36 -1.93
CA SER A 56 11.25 7.96 -3.21
C SER A 56 10.47 9.26 -3.38
N PRO A 57 10.93 10.18 -4.25
CA PRO A 57 10.24 11.46 -4.46
C PRO A 57 8.78 11.30 -4.89
N LEU A 58 8.44 10.17 -5.51
CA LEU A 58 7.11 9.88 -6.05
C LEU A 58 6.39 8.74 -5.33
N SER A 59 7.01 8.10 -4.34
CA SER A 59 6.41 6.94 -3.67
C SER A 59 6.97 6.69 -2.29
N LEU A 60 6.14 6.13 -1.43
CA LEU A 60 6.50 5.79 -0.07
C LEU A 60 6.00 4.39 0.26
N THR A 61 6.87 3.56 0.82
CA THR A 61 6.53 2.23 1.32
C THR A 61 6.64 2.24 2.84
N LEU A 62 5.56 1.84 3.48
CA LEU A 62 5.38 1.84 4.93
C LEU A 62 5.12 0.42 5.41
N ARG A 63 5.60 0.10 6.60
CA ARG A 63 5.36 -1.16 7.29
C ARG A 63 4.98 -0.88 8.74
N ALA A 64 4.04 -1.62 9.28
CA ALA A 64 3.70 -1.56 10.70
C ALA A 64 3.19 -2.91 11.17
N ASP A 65 3.46 -3.23 12.43
CA ASP A 65 2.95 -4.41 13.09
C ASP A 65 1.54 -4.10 13.63
N GLY A 66 0.49 -4.28 12.80
CA GLY A 66 -0.91 -4.17 13.23
C GLY A 66 -1.94 -3.96 12.10
N PRO A 67 -3.23 -4.28 12.35
CA PRO A 67 -4.29 -4.26 11.32
C PRO A 67 -4.73 -2.84 10.89
N ASP A 68 -4.25 -1.78 11.56
CA ASP A 68 -4.69 -0.40 11.31
C ASP A 68 -3.81 0.38 10.33
N LEU A 69 -2.76 -0.23 9.77
CA LEU A 69 -1.80 0.49 8.91
C LEU A 69 -2.48 1.17 7.73
N VAL A 70 -3.39 0.46 7.05
CA VAL A 70 -4.14 1.00 5.90
C VAL A 70 -4.99 2.21 6.32
N ALA A 71 -5.76 2.08 7.41
CA ALA A 71 -6.63 3.14 7.90
C ALA A 71 -5.84 4.38 8.35
N ARG A 72 -4.73 4.20 9.08
CA ARG A 72 -3.84 5.30 9.50
C ARG A 72 -3.19 5.99 8.32
N THR A 73 -2.83 5.26 7.28
CA THR A 73 -2.21 5.82 6.07
C THR A 73 -3.20 6.68 5.28
N TYR A 74 -4.45 6.24 5.16
CA TYR A 74 -5.53 7.08 4.61
C TYR A 74 -5.82 8.30 5.50
N ALA A 75 -5.87 8.13 6.83
CA ALA A 75 -6.09 9.23 7.77
C ALA A 75 -4.95 10.26 7.76
N ALA A 76 -3.71 9.83 7.48
CA ALA A 76 -2.55 10.70 7.28
C ALA A 76 -2.61 11.50 5.97
N GLY A 77 -3.54 11.18 5.07
CA GLY A 77 -3.79 11.92 3.83
C GLY A 77 -3.37 11.18 2.55
N ALA A 78 -3.02 9.89 2.61
CA ALA A 78 -2.75 9.13 1.40
C ALA A 78 -4.01 9.04 0.52
N TRP A 79 -3.88 9.40 -0.75
CA TRP A 79 -4.99 9.29 -1.72
C TRP A 79 -5.18 7.85 -2.23
N LEU A 80 -4.10 7.09 -2.33
CA LEU A 80 -4.10 5.70 -2.76
C LEU A 80 -3.15 4.88 -1.88
N VAL A 81 -3.64 3.73 -1.41
CA VAL A 81 -2.86 2.77 -0.63
C VAL A 81 -2.96 1.42 -1.33
N LEU A 82 -1.81 0.89 -1.70
CA LEU A 82 -1.65 -0.37 -2.41
C LEU A 82 -0.96 -1.39 -1.50
N PRO A 83 -1.22 -2.70 -1.67
CA PRO A 83 -0.53 -3.71 -0.91
C PRO A 83 0.96 -3.67 -1.27
N ALA A 84 1.81 -3.51 -0.25
CA ALA A 84 3.25 -3.64 -0.39
C ALA A 84 3.69 -4.76 0.52
N GLY A 85 4.62 -5.57 0.06
CA GLY A 85 5.00 -6.74 0.83
C GLY A 85 5.17 -7.89 -0.12
N LEU A 86 6.40 -8.06 -0.56
CA LEU A 86 6.88 -9.36 -0.99
C LEU A 86 7.02 -10.23 0.26
N GLU A 87 5.92 -10.50 0.97
CA GLU A 87 5.90 -11.53 2.02
C GLU A 87 6.44 -12.83 1.45
N ALA A 88 6.22 -13.09 0.15
CA ALA A 88 6.78 -14.21 -0.60
C ALA A 88 8.32 -14.28 -0.62
N CYS A 89 9.03 -13.17 -0.40
CA CYS A 89 10.49 -13.13 -0.31
C CYS A 89 11.02 -13.18 1.13
N ILE A 90 10.15 -13.06 2.14
CA ILE A 90 10.53 -13.21 3.54
C ILE A 90 10.66 -14.71 3.82
N PRO A 91 11.84 -15.19 4.27
CA PRO A 91 12.02 -16.59 4.66
C PRO A 91 10.94 -16.97 5.68
N ALA A 92 10.31 -18.13 5.53
CA ALA A 92 9.23 -18.58 6.42
C ALA A 92 9.63 -18.54 7.92
N ALA A 93 10.92 -18.71 8.22
CA ALA A 93 11.49 -18.62 9.56
C ALA A 93 11.39 -17.21 10.20
N LEU A 94 11.19 -16.17 9.40
CA LEU A 94 11.09 -14.77 9.84
C LEU A 94 9.68 -14.19 9.66
N ARG A 95 8.74 -14.98 9.10
CA ARG A 95 7.36 -14.57 8.93
C ARG A 95 6.64 -14.62 10.28
N LYS A 96 6.27 -13.46 10.82
CA LYS A 96 5.38 -13.34 11.99
C LYS A 96 3.92 -13.50 11.55
N ASP A 97 3.57 -14.67 11.02
CA ASP A 97 2.16 -15.07 10.93
C ASP A 97 1.81 -15.76 12.26
N GLY A 98 1.09 -15.05 13.12
CA GLY A 98 0.53 -15.62 14.34
C GLY A 98 -0.76 -14.91 14.70
N PRO A 99 -1.88 -15.62 14.92
CA PRO A 99 -3.05 -15.03 15.55
C PRO A 99 -2.69 -14.81 17.02
N GLY A 100 -2.72 -13.56 17.45
CA GLY A 100 -2.63 -13.13 18.84
C GLY A 100 -3.73 -12.12 19.12
#